data_AF-A0A842NJW3-F1
#
_entry.id   AF-A0A842NJW3-F1
#
_cell.length_a   1.000
_cell.length_b   1.000
_cell.length_c   1.000
_cell.angle_alpha   90.00
_cell.angle_beta   90.00
_cell.angle_gamma   90.00
#
_symmetry.space_group_name_H-M   'P 1'
#
loop_
_entity.id
_entity.type
_entity.pdbx_description
1 polymer ?
#
loop_
_entity_poly.entity_id
_entity_poly.type
_entity_poly.pdbx_seq_one_letter_code
_entity_poly.pdbx_strand_id
1 'polypeptide(L)'
;MKNRNVGFLVVGISVLIFLMVGMFNYALKDIVDETCSHGPTCTMYDTISIQSGISLLIAGLVLLIGVFLVFAKPDEKIIVKKIKEKKKVLNLSGLSPSEKEAVKLVKESGGIFQADLMEKL
;
A
#
# COMPACT_ATOMS: atom_id res chain seq x y z
N MET A 1 2.18 0.26 1.10
CA MET A 1 2.73 1.26 2.05
C MET A 1 1.61 1.64 3.03
N LYS A 2 1.78 2.55 3.99
CA LYS A 2 0.66 2.98 4.88
C LYS A 2 -0.29 3.90 4.08
N ASN A 3 -0.85 3.40 2.98
CA ASN A 3 -1.55 4.13 1.91
C ASN A 3 -2.70 4.98 2.46
N ARG A 4 -3.32 4.53 3.55
CA ARG A 4 -4.38 5.25 4.24
C ARG A 4 -3.95 6.62 4.79
N ASN A 5 -2.70 6.75 5.29
CA ASN A 5 -2.18 8.03 5.79
C ASN A 5 -1.94 9.03 4.65
N VAL A 6 -1.46 8.54 3.48
CA VAL A 6 -1.27 9.37 2.29
C VAL A 6 -2.63 9.83 1.75
N GLY A 7 -3.62 8.93 1.72
CA GLY A 7 -4.99 9.28 1.38
C GLY A 7 -5.57 10.39 2.27
N PHE A 8 -5.42 10.31 3.59
CA PHE A 8 -5.85 11.37 4.51
C PHE A 8 -5.13 12.70 4.25
N LEU A 9 -3.84 12.66 3.92
CA LEU A 9 -3.07 13.86 3.59
C LEU A 9 -3.60 14.52 2.30
N VAL A 10 -3.89 13.73 1.26
CA VAL A 10 -4.45 14.25 0.00
C VAL A 10 -5.85 14.82 0.20
N VAL A 11 -6.70 14.16 1.00
CA VAL A 11 -8.03 14.69 1.36
C VAL A 11 -7.93 15.99 2.16
N GLY A 12 -6.96 16.11 3.07
CA GLY A 12 -6.73 17.36 3.80
C GLY A 12 -6.36 18.53 2.87
N ILE A 13 -5.50 18.28 1.88
CA ILE A 13 -5.10 19.29 0.89
C ILE A 13 -6.29 19.67 0.00
N SER A 14 -7.11 18.71 -0.43
CA SER A 14 -8.26 19.02 -1.30
C SER A 14 -9.29 19.91 -0.60
N VAL A 15 -9.56 19.69 0.69
CA VAL A 15 -10.43 20.56 1.49
C VAL A 15 -9.91 22.00 1.52
N LEU A 16 -8.60 22.17 1.69
CA LEU A 16 -7.97 23.48 1.69
C LEU A 16 -8.11 24.17 0.32
N ILE A 17 -7.95 23.43 -0.77
CA ILE A 17 -8.18 23.93 -2.14
C ILE A 17 -9.63 24.39 -2.33
N PHE A 18 -10.62 23.61 -1.89
CA PHE A 18 -12.03 23.99 -1.97
C PHE A 18 -12.32 25.30 -1.24
N LEU A 19 -11.75 25.47 -0.05
CA LEU A 19 -11.89 26.68 0.75
C LEU A 19 -11.28 27.89 0.02
N MET A 20 -10.07 27.74 -0.54
CA MET A 20 -9.43 28.80 -1.33
C MET A 20 -10.27 29.18 -2.56
N VAL A 21 -10.70 28.20 -3.37
CA VAL A 21 -11.52 28.46 -4.56
C VAL A 21 -12.82 29.18 -4.20
N GLY A 22 -13.47 28.77 -3.12
CA GLY A 22 -14.69 29.42 -2.62
C GLY A 22 -14.46 30.89 -2.25
N MET A 23 -13.42 31.18 -1.47
CA MET A 23 -13.07 32.55 -1.10
C MET A 23 -12.74 33.42 -2.32
N PHE A 24 -11.97 32.89 -3.28
CA PHE A 24 -11.66 33.62 -4.50
C PHE A 24 -12.90 33.88 -5.35
N ASN A 25 -13.82 32.92 -5.51
CA ASN A 25 -15.05 33.14 -6.27
C ASN A 25 -15.93 34.21 -5.61
N TYR A 26 -16.03 34.20 -4.28
CA TYR A 26 -16.78 35.19 -3.54
C TYR A 26 -16.18 36.59 -3.72
N ALA A 27 -14.87 36.74 -3.47
CA ALA A 27 -14.18 38.02 -3.62
C ALA A 27 -14.26 38.56 -5.06
N LEU A 28 -14.11 37.70 -6.08
CA LEU A 28 -14.22 38.12 -7.47
C LEU A 28 -15.63 38.58 -7.82
N LYS A 29 -16.68 37.91 -7.33
CA LYS A 29 -18.06 38.35 -7.55
C LYS A 29 -18.33 39.70 -6.90
N ASP A 30 -17.87 39.89 -5.67
CA ASP A 30 -18.03 41.12 -4.90
C ASP A 30 -17.38 42.33 -5.61
N ILE A 31 -16.13 42.15 -6.08
CA ILE A 31 -15.43 43.18 -6.86
C ILE A 31 -16.17 43.52 -8.16
N VAL A 32 -16.76 42.52 -8.83
CA VAL A 32 -17.49 42.75 -10.09
C VAL A 32 -18.83 43.43 -9.85
N ASP A 33 -19.53 43.09 -8.77
CA ASP A 33 -20.79 43.76 -8.39
C ASP A 33 -20.54 45.25 -8.12
N GLU A 34 -19.43 45.60 -7.48
CA GLU A 34 -19.07 47.00 -7.21
C GLU A 34 -18.61 47.77 -8.44
N THR A 35 -18.01 47.09 -9.43
CA THR A 35 -17.34 47.75 -10.57
C THR A 35 -18.16 47.74 -11.86
N CYS A 36 -19.11 46.82 -12.02
CA CYS A 36 -19.86 46.66 -13.28
C CYS A 36 -21.30 47.17 -13.16
N SER A 37 -21.60 48.28 -13.84
CA SER A 37 -22.95 48.89 -13.88
C SER A 37 -23.97 48.12 -14.74
N HIS A 38 -23.54 47.09 -15.47
CA HIS A 38 -24.38 46.29 -16.36
C HIS A 38 -25.04 45.10 -15.64
N GLY A 39 -24.73 44.89 -14.36
CA GLY A 39 -25.31 43.81 -13.56
C GLY A 39 -24.93 42.41 -14.11
N PRO A 40 -25.83 41.41 -14.06
CA PRO A 40 -25.51 40.02 -14.38
C PRO A 40 -25.20 39.75 -15.87
N THR A 41 -25.33 40.74 -16.75
CA THR A 41 -24.92 40.62 -18.18
C THR A 41 -23.45 40.99 -18.40
N CYS A 42 -22.72 41.35 -17.34
CA CYS A 42 -21.29 41.61 -17.42
C CYS A 42 -20.55 40.32 -17.80
N THR A 43 -19.83 40.34 -18.93
CA THR A 43 -19.04 39.20 -19.45
C THR A 43 -18.00 38.65 -18.45
N MET A 44 -17.68 39.45 -17.42
CA MET A 44 -16.83 39.04 -16.31
C MET A 44 -17.49 37.95 -15.44
N TYR A 45 -18.81 37.97 -15.25
CA TYR A 45 -19.52 36.89 -14.53
C TYR A 45 -19.44 35.55 -15.28
N ASP A 46 -19.56 35.56 -16.60
CA ASP A 46 -19.43 34.36 -17.42
C ASP A 46 -18.04 33.74 -17.26
N THR A 47 -17.01 34.58 -17.31
CA THR A 47 -15.62 34.13 -17.15
C THR A 47 -15.38 33.59 -15.73
N ILE A 48 -15.86 34.27 -14.70
CA ILE A 48 -15.76 33.83 -13.30
C ILE A 48 -16.47 32.50 -13.09
N SER A 49 -17.67 32.33 -13.67
CA SER A 49 -18.46 31.11 -13.58
C SER A 49 -17.74 29.93 -14.23
N ILE A 50 -17.22 30.11 -15.45
CA ILE A 50 -16.47 29.07 -16.18
C ILE A 50 -15.19 28.69 -15.43
N GLN A 51 -14.38 29.67 -15.02
CA GLN A 51 -13.11 29.42 -14.32
C GLN A 51 -13.34 28.70 -12.99
N SER A 52 -14.38 29.09 -12.26
CA SER A 52 -14.69 28.49 -10.97
C SER A 52 -15.29 27.10 -11.13
N GLY A 53 -16.06 26.86 -12.19
CA GLY A 53 -16.53 25.53 -12.58
C GLY A 53 -15.39 24.57 -12.90
N ILE A 54 -14.41 25.00 -13.71
CA ILE A 54 -13.21 24.22 -14.01
C ILE A 54 -12.41 23.95 -12.73
N SER A 55 -12.24 24.98 -11.89
CA SER A 55 -11.49 24.86 -10.64
C SER A 55 -12.14 23.88 -9.65
N LEU A 56 -13.47 23.92 -9.51
CA LEU A 56 -14.25 22.98 -8.70
C LEU A 56 -14.17 21.55 -9.25
N LEU A 57 -14.16 21.38 -10.57
CA LEU A 57 -14.02 20.08 -11.20
C LEU A 57 -12.65 19.46 -10.88
N ILE A 58 -11.57 20.23 -11.03
CA ILE A 58 -10.22 19.77 -10.70
C ILE A 58 -10.11 19.42 -9.21
N ALA A 59 -10.59 20.30 -8.32
CA ALA A 59 -10.59 20.04 -6.88
C ALA A 59 -11.40 18.79 -6.51
N GLY A 60 -12.55 18.59 -7.16
CA GLY A 60 -13.38 17.40 -7.02
C GLY A 60 -12.66 16.13 -7.45
N LEU A 61 -11.93 16.15 -8.56
CA LEU A 61 -11.16 15.00 -9.06
C LEU A 61 -10.03 14.63 -8.10
N VAL A 62 -9.32 15.62 -7.57
CA VAL A 62 -8.28 15.42 -6.53
C VAL A 62 -8.87 14.83 -5.26
N LEU A 63 -10.03 15.33 -4.82
CA LEU A 63 -10.75 14.78 -3.67
C LEU A 63 -11.14 13.32 -3.90
N LEU A 64 -11.64 12.99 -5.10
CA LEU A 64 -12.03 11.63 -5.48
C LEU A 64 -10.83 10.67 -5.42
N ILE A 65 -9.66 11.09 -5.94
CA ILE A 65 -8.41 10.31 -5.84
C ILE A 65 -7.98 10.16 -4.38
N GLY A 66 -8.04 11.22 -3.59
CA GLY A 66 -7.71 11.17 -2.16
C GLY A 66 -8.58 10.17 -1.41
N VAL A 67 -9.90 10.22 -1.62
CA VAL A 67 -10.86 9.29 -1.05
C VAL A 67 -10.58 7.86 -1.51
N PHE A 68 -10.35 7.66 -2.81
CA PHE A 68 -10.00 6.35 -3.36
C PHE A 68 -8.76 5.75 -2.68
N LEU A 69 -7.71 6.55 -2.46
CA LEU A 69 -6.48 6.11 -1.77
C LEU A 69 -6.69 5.81 -0.28
N VAL A 70 -7.64 6.48 0.40
CA VAL A 70 -8.02 6.13 1.78
C VAL A 70 -8.65 4.74 1.84
N PHE A 71 -9.47 4.39 0.85
CA PHE A 71 -10.17 3.10 0.78
C PHE A 71 -9.36 2.00 0.09
N ALA A 72 -8.28 2.34 -0.61
CA ALA A 72 -7.38 1.36 -1.22
C ALA A 72 -6.76 0.46 -0.15
N LYS A 73 -7.07 -0.84 -0.21
CA LYS A 73 -6.50 -1.84 0.71
C LYS A 73 -4.99 -1.86 0.56
N PRO A 74 -4.22 -1.98 1.67
CA PRO A 74 -2.79 -2.19 1.56
C PRO A 74 -2.54 -3.51 0.82
N ASP A 75 -1.59 -3.52 -0.11
CA ASP A 75 -1.10 -4.75 -0.74
C ASP A 75 -0.83 -5.77 0.36
N GLU A 76 -1.56 -6.87 0.33
CA GLU A 76 -1.34 -7.97 1.27
C GLU A 76 0.12 -8.36 1.12
N LYS A 77 0.93 -8.08 2.14
CA LYS A 77 2.24 -8.71 2.26
C LYS A 77 1.94 -10.19 2.18
N ILE A 78 2.33 -10.84 1.07
CA ILE A 78 2.29 -12.30 0.98
C ILE A 78 3.21 -12.77 2.10
N ILE A 79 2.62 -13.08 3.25
CA ILE A 79 3.32 -13.72 4.35
C ILE A 79 3.51 -15.14 3.84
N VAL A 80 4.58 -15.34 3.07
CA VAL A 80 5.08 -16.67 2.77
C VAL A 80 5.51 -17.22 4.12
N LYS A 81 4.59 -17.86 4.84
CA LYS A 81 4.90 -18.67 6.00
C LYS A 81 5.85 -19.74 5.46
N LYS A 82 7.16 -19.54 5.64
CA LYS A 82 8.14 -20.61 5.51
C LYS A 82 7.69 -21.67 6.52
N ILE A 83 7.03 -22.71 6.03
CA ILE A 83 6.70 -23.89 6.80
C ILE A 83 8.05 -24.40 7.31
N LYS A 84 8.32 -24.26 8.60
CA LYS A 84 9.48 -24.90 9.23
C LYS A 84 9.24 -26.41 9.10
N GLU A 85 9.96 -27.07 8.20
CA GLU A 85 10.00 -28.52 8.16
C GLU A 85 10.39 -29.03 9.55
N LYS A 86 9.47 -29.75 10.20
CA LYS A 86 9.79 -30.50 11.42
C LYS A 86 10.79 -31.58 11.04
N LYS A 87 12.04 -31.44 11.48
CA LYS A 87 13.02 -32.55 11.42
C LYS A 87 12.40 -33.74 12.15
N LYS A 88 12.08 -34.82 11.42
CA LYS A 88 11.59 -36.06 12.00
C LYS A 88 12.67 -36.61 12.93
N VAL A 89 12.33 -36.81 14.20
CA VAL A 89 13.21 -37.47 15.16
C VAL A 89 13.24 -38.96 14.79
N LEU A 90 14.39 -39.48 14.35
CA LEU A 90 14.54 -40.91 14.10
C LEU A 90 14.47 -41.65 15.44
N ASN A 91 13.51 -42.58 15.57
CA ASN A 91 13.45 -43.51 16.69
C ASN A 91 14.48 -44.63 16.48
N LEU A 92 15.49 -44.69 17.34
CA LEU A 92 16.57 -45.70 17.30
C LEU A 92 16.33 -46.87 18.26
N SER A 93 15.15 -46.94 18.88
CA SER A 93 14.85 -47.87 19.98
C SER A 93 14.76 -49.35 19.55
N GLY A 94 14.57 -49.63 18.25
CA GLY A 94 14.48 -50.98 17.70
C GLY A 94 15.72 -51.51 16.99
N LEU A 95 16.81 -50.72 16.93
CA LEU A 95 18.02 -51.12 16.21
C LEU A 95 19.00 -51.89 17.10
N SER A 96 19.62 -52.91 16.51
CA SER A 96 20.75 -53.63 17.12
C SER A 96 21.97 -52.72 17.31
N PRO A 97 22.96 -53.11 18.15
CA PRO A 97 24.11 -52.26 18.45
C PRO A 97 24.89 -51.81 17.20
N SER A 98 25.10 -52.72 16.25
CA SER A 98 25.78 -52.46 14.98
C SER A 98 24.99 -51.52 14.05
N GLU A 99 23.67 -51.66 14.00
CA GLU A 99 22.81 -50.77 13.21
C GLU A 99 22.78 -49.35 13.79
N LYS A 100 22.90 -49.20 15.12
CA LYS A 100 23.00 -47.88 15.77
C LYS A 100 24.31 -47.17 15.40
N GLU A 101 25.41 -47.91 15.33
CA GLU A 101 26.71 -47.37 14.89
C GLU A 101 26.69 -46.95 13.43
N ALA A 102 26.09 -47.78 12.56
CA ALA A 102 25.89 -47.45 11.14
C ALA A 102 25.10 -46.15 10.96
N VAL A 103 23.97 -46.00 11.68
CA VAL A 103 23.14 -44.78 11.60
C VAL A 103 23.86 -43.56 12.15
N LYS A 104 24.72 -43.72 13.15
CA LYS A 104 25.53 -42.62 13.69
C LYS A 104 26.58 -42.15 12.69
N LEU A 105 27.30 -43.08 12.05
CA LEU A 105 28.29 -42.80 11.01
C LEU A 105 27.68 -42.07 9.81
N VAL A 106 26.53 -42.54 9.31
CA VAL A 106 25.80 -41.92 8.19
C VAL A 106 25.33 -40.50 8.54
N LYS A 107 24.91 -40.28 9.80
CA LYS A 107 24.44 -38.98 10.26
C LYS A 107 25.58 -37.97 10.45
N GLU A 108 26.75 -38.42 10.87
CA GLU A 108 27.94 -37.57 11.05
C GLU A 108 28.56 -37.16 9.71
N SER A 109 28.55 -38.04 8.70
CA SER A 109 29.12 -37.74 7.37
C SER A 109 28.14 -37.05 6.41
N GLY A 110 26.85 -36.98 6.74
CA GLY A 110 25.81 -36.43 5.86
C GLY A 110 25.44 -37.34 4.67
N GLY A 111 25.90 -38.61 4.71
CA GLY A 111 25.87 -39.58 3.61
C GLY A 111 27.24 -40.22 3.44
N ILE A 112 27.30 -41.55 3.32
CA ILE A 112 28.54 -42.31 3.11
C ILE A 112 28.25 -43.42 2.10
N PHE A 113 29.24 -43.75 1.27
CA PHE A 113 29.10 -44.86 0.32
C PHE A 113 29.06 -46.19 1.08
N GLN A 114 28.29 -47.15 0.56
CA GLN A 114 28.09 -48.44 1.23
C GLN A 114 29.40 -49.21 1.46
N ALA A 115 30.36 -49.08 0.53
CA ALA A 115 31.68 -49.70 0.67
C ALA A 115 32.45 -49.13 1.88
N ASP A 116 32.51 -47.80 2.01
CA ASP A 116 33.18 -47.14 3.12
C ASP A 116 32.48 -47.37 4.48
N LEU A 117 31.17 -47.61 4.45
CA LEU A 117 30.41 -47.95 5.65
C LEU A 117 30.73 -49.37 6.14
N MET A 118 30.87 -50.33 5.22
CA MET A 118 31.22 -51.72 5.53
C MET A 118 32.67 -51.88 5.99
N GLU A 119 33.56 -50.95 5.64
CA GLU A 119 34.96 -50.96 6.10
C GLU A 119 35.11 -50.38 7.53
N LYS A 120 34.14 -49.58 7.99
CA LYS A 120 34.15 -48.89 9.29
C LYS A 120 33.26 -49.55 10.38
N LEU A 121 32.47 -50.55 10.02
CA LEU A 121 31.62 -51.38 10.89
C LEU A 121 32.28 -52.73 11.14
#